data_AF-A0A832KF58-F1
#
_entry.id   AF-A0A832KF58-F1
#
_cell.length_a   1.000
_cell.length_b   1.000
_cell.length_c   1.000
_cell.angle_alpha   90.00
_cell.angle_beta   90.00
_cell.angle_gamma   90.00
#
_symmetry.space_group_name_H-M   'P 1'
#
loop_
_entity.id
_entity.type
_entity.pdbx_description
1 polymer ?
#
loop_
_entity_poly.entity_id
_entity_poly.type
_entity_poly.pdbx_seq_one_letter_code
_entity_poly.pdbx_strand_id
1 'polypeptide(L)' 'MKIGFIGLGIMGKPMVKNLLKAGHEVVAFDLNKASVDEVVAS' A
#
# COMPACT_ATOMS: atom_id res chain seq x y z
N MET A 1 -0.91 -7.13 13.27
CA MET A 1 -2.11 -6.28 13.08
C MET A 1 -2.28 -6.09 11.58
N LYS A 2 -3.47 -6.39 11.02
CA LYS A 2 -3.75 -6.22 9.58
C LYS A 2 -4.34 -4.83 9.33
N ILE A 3 -3.74 -4.09 8.40
CA ILE A 3 -4.15 -2.73 8.05
C ILE A 3 -4.79 -2.76 6.66
N GLY A 4 -6.05 -2.34 6.56
CA GLY A 4 -6.70 -2.10 5.26
C GLY A 4 -6.38 -0.68 4.77
N PHE A 5 -5.92 -0.55 3.53
CA PHE A 5 -5.57 0.74 2.93
C PHE A 5 -6.29 0.91 1.59
N ILE A 6 -7.10 1.96 1.46
CA ILE A 6 -7.85 2.25 0.23
C ILE A 6 -7.35 3.57 -0.34
N GLY A 7 -6.83 3.52 -1.58
CA GLY A 7 -6.30 4.68 -2.29
C GLY A 7 -4.77 4.82 -2.20
N LEU A 8 -4.09 4.38 -3.23
CA LEU A 8 -2.64 4.42 -3.44
C LEU A 8 -2.25 5.57 -4.38
N GLY A 9 -2.69 6.78 -4.04
CA GLY A 9 -2.26 8.01 -4.71
C GLY A 9 -0.84 8.44 -4.31
N ILE A 10 -0.50 9.71 -4.56
CA ILE A 10 0.82 10.31 -4.26
C ILE A 10 1.22 10.13 -2.78
N MET A 11 0.27 10.29 -1.86
CA MET A 11 0.52 10.08 -0.42
C MET A 11 0.34 8.63 0.03
N GLY A 12 -0.60 7.89 -0.57
CA GLY A 12 -0.94 6.53 -0.15
C GLY A 12 0.22 5.54 -0.36
N LYS A 13 0.88 5.61 -1.51
CA LYS A 13 2.02 4.73 -1.84
C LYS A 13 3.17 4.79 -0.82
N PRO A 14 3.78 5.95 -0.50
CA PRO A 14 4.86 6.01 0.47
C PRO A 14 4.40 5.61 1.88
N MET A 15 3.13 5.88 2.22
CA MET A 15 2.58 5.50 3.53
C MET A 15 2.47 3.97 3.67
N VAL A 16 1.93 3.27 2.66
CA VAL A 16 1.88 1.80 2.68
C VAL A 16 3.29 1.20 2.67
N LYS A 17 4.23 1.75 1.88
CA LYS A 17 5.63 1.29 1.90
C LYS A 17 6.27 1.43 3.27
N ASN A 18 5.98 2.50 4.03
CA ASN A 18 6.47 2.66 5.39
C ASN A 18 5.83 1.66 6.36
N LEU A 19 4.54 1.39 6.24
CA LEU A 19 3.86 0.39 7.06
C LEU A 19 4.40 -1.02 6.82
N LEU A 20 4.64 -1.38 5.56
CA LEU A 20 5.27 -2.66 5.18
C LEU A 20 6.70 -2.76 5.75
N LYS A 21 7.50 -1.70 5.62
CA LYS A 21 8.86 -1.63 6.21
C LYS A 21 8.86 -1.73 7.74
N ALA A 22 7.82 -1.24 8.40
CA ALA A 22 7.65 -1.38 9.85
C ALA A 22 7.18 -2.79 10.28
N GLY A 23 7.00 -3.72 9.34
CA GLY A 23 6.58 -5.10 9.62
C GLY A 23 5.07 -5.26 9.80
N HIS A 24 4.27 -4.29 9.37
CA HIS A 24 2.82 -4.42 9.37
C HIS A 24 2.34 -5.14 8.11
N GLU A 25 1.33 -5.98 8.28
CA GLU A 25 0.65 -6.64 7.17
C GLU A 25 -0.43 -5.69 6.63
N VAL A 26 -0.30 -5.30 5.36
CA VAL A 26 -1.22 -4.33 4.72
C VAL A 26 -1.99 -4.99 3.58
N VAL A 27 -3.30 -4.80 3.58
CA VAL A 27 -4.17 -5.13 2.45
C VAL A 27 -4.52 -3.83 1.75
N ALA A 28 -3.94 -3.61 0.57
CA ALA A 28 -4.13 -2.39 -0.20
C ALA A 28 -5.12 -2.58 -1.35
N PHE A 29 -5.96 -1.57 -1.59
CA PHE A 29 -6.89 -1.51 -2.71
C PHE A 29 -6.83 -0.14 -3.39
N ASP A 30 -6.80 -0.13 -4.71
CA ASP A 30 -6.93 1.07 -5.53
C ASP A 30 -7.70 0.72 -6.82
N LEU A 31 -8.38 1.71 -7.39
CA LEU A 31 -9.06 1.55 -8.69
C LEU A 31 -8.04 1.38 -9.83
N ASN A 32 -6.90 2.05 -9.72
CA ASN A 32 -5.77 1.90 -10.61
C ASN A 32 -4.89 0.74 -10.15
N LYS A 33 -5.01 -0.39 -10.85
CA LYS A 33 -4.21 -1.61 -10.58
C LYS A 33 -2.70 -1.35 -10.60
N ALA A 34 -2.21 -0.46 -11.47
CA ALA A 34 -0.79 -0.13 -11.52
C ALA A 34 -0.28 0.46 -10.20
N SER A 35 -1.13 1.17 -9.45
CA SER A 35 -0.76 1.68 -8.12
C SER A 35 -0.62 0.57 -7.08
N VAL A 36 -1.43 -0.50 -7.18
CA VAL A 36 -1.30 -1.68 -6.31
C VAL A 36 -0.04 -2.46 -6.66
N ASP A 37 0.20 -2.71 -7.94
CA ASP A 37 1.36 -3.47 -8.42
C ASP A 37 2.69 -2.82 -7.99
N GLU A 38 2.78 -1.50 -8.05
CA GLU A 38 3.98 -0.75 -7.63
C GLU A 38 4.30 -0.89 -6.13
N VAL A 39 3.28 -1.18 -5.31
CA VAL A 39 3.43 -1.34 -3.86
C VAL A 39 3.68 -2.81 -3.49
N VAL A 40 3.08 -3.76 -4.21
CA VAL A 40 3.27 -5.21 -4.00
C VAL A 40 4.63 -5.70 -4.51
N ALA A 41 5.18 -5.06 -5.54
CA ALA A 41 6.49 -5.42 -6.09
C ALA A 41 7.70 -4.87 -5.30
N SER A 42 7.46 -4.12 -4.21
CA SER A 42 8.51 -3.50 -3.36
C SER A 42 8.74 -4.29 -2.07
#